data_AF-A0A2D6M7Y9-F1
#
_entry.id   AF-A0A2D6M7Y9-F1
#
_cell.length_a   1.000
_cell.length_b   1.000
_cell.length_c   1.000
_cell.angle_alpha   90.00
_cell.angle_beta   90.00
_cell.angle_gamma   90.00
#
_symmetry.space_group_name_H-M   'P 1'
#
loop_
_entity.id
_entity.type
_entity.pdbx_description
1 polymer ?
#
loop_
_entity_poly.entity_id
_entity_poly.type
_entity_poly.pdbx_seq_one_letter_code
_entity_poly.pdbx_strand_id
1 'polypeptide(L)'
;MIKIIASKNKDNSLMKQMETLSKIRTSLMNDSVAKEICEENNMGVWFLASVPISFEDLDVTAKTVNGNITLNPKLMKKSFKIIMRYVIHELVHAIQHVKDYGTKQDDKRKDYLNREDEIEAFQYQVKFDEQTRGEDKAEEYVDGLLDFHDIPSDQKRDKKEEIMEKV
;
A
#
# COMPACT_ATOMS: atom_id res chain seq x y z
N MET A 1 6.82 -26.56 30.73
CA MET A 1 6.84 -26.79 29.26
C MET A 1 6.03 -25.77 28.45
N ILE A 2 4.88 -25.27 28.92
CA ILE A 2 4.01 -24.36 28.14
C ILE A 2 4.65 -22.98 27.86
N LYS A 3 5.36 -22.37 28.83
CA LYS A 3 6.03 -21.06 28.65
C LYS A 3 7.17 -21.06 27.61
N ILE A 4 7.88 -22.18 27.45
CA ILE A 4 9.03 -22.30 26.53
C ILE A 4 8.56 -22.40 25.07
N ILE A 5 7.40 -23.04 24.83
CA ILE A 5 6.81 -23.16 23.49
C ILE A 5 6.24 -21.82 23.02
N ALA A 6 5.61 -21.06 23.93
CA ALA A 6 5.08 -19.73 23.61
C ALA A 6 6.19 -18.71 23.29
N SER A 7 7.34 -18.75 23.97
CA SER A 7 8.46 -17.85 23.67
C SER A 7 9.10 -18.18 22.32
N LYS A 8 9.37 -19.46 22.02
CA LYS A 8 9.90 -19.89 20.70
C LYS A 8 9.01 -19.51 19.52
N ASN A 9 7.68 -19.58 19.70
CA ASN A 9 6.73 -19.17 18.65
C ASN A 9 6.70 -17.65 18.43
N LYS A 10 6.89 -16.85 19.49
CA LYS A 10 6.95 -15.40 19.40
C LYS A 10 8.26 -14.91 18.78
N ASP A 11 9.38 -15.54 19.14
CA ASP A 11 10.71 -15.25 18.59
C ASP A 11 10.77 -15.54 17.08
N ASN A 12 10.16 -16.64 16.63
CA ASN A 12 10.02 -16.97 15.20
C ASN A 12 9.12 -15.96 14.45
N SER A 13 8.11 -15.38 15.12
CA SER A 13 7.24 -14.38 14.51
C SER A 13 7.94 -13.04 14.32
N LEU A 14 8.73 -12.60 15.30
CA LEU A 14 9.48 -11.34 15.20
C LEU A 14 10.57 -11.42 14.13
N MET A 15 11.33 -12.52 14.09
CA MET A 15 12.34 -12.74 13.05
C MET A 15 11.73 -12.70 11.65
N LYS A 16 10.58 -13.38 11.45
CA LYS A 16 9.86 -13.35 10.17
C LYS A 16 9.41 -11.94 9.77
N GLN A 17 8.96 -11.13 10.73
CA GLN A 17 8.62 -9.73 10.47
C GLN A 17 9.85 -8.94 10.03
N MET A 18 10.97 -9.08 10.74
CA MET A 18 12.23 -8.39 10.39
C MET A 18 12.75 -8.78 9.00
N GLU A 19 12.73 -10.08 8.66
CA GLU A 19 13.07 -10.58 7.33
C GLU A 19 12.15 -9.98 6.25
N THR A 20 10.85 -9.92 6.53
CA THR A 20 9.87 -9.35 5.61
C THR A 20 10.11 -7.84 5.41
N LEU A 21 10.35 -7.09 6.49
CA LEU A 21 10.65 -5.65 6.42
C LEU A 21 11.95 -5.37 5.67
N SER A 22 13.00 -6.17 5.91
CA SER A 22 14.26 -6.08 5.16
C SER A 22 14.01 -6.30 3.66
N LYS A 23 13.24 -7.34 3.31
CA LYS A 23 12.90 -7.64 1.92
C LYS A 23 12.07 -6.53 1.28
N ILE A 24 11.08 -5.97 1.99
CA ILE A 24 10.30 -4.81 1.53
C ILE A 24 11.23 -3.65 1.20
N ARG A 25 12.17 -3.31 2.11
CA ARG A 25 13.10 -2.20 1.91
C ARG A 25 13.95 -2.40 0.66
N THR A 26 14.55 -3.59 0.51
CA THR A 26 15.34 -3.92 -0.68
C THR A 26 14.50 -3.87 -1.95
N SER A 27 13.25 -4.32 -1.92
CA SER A 27 12.36 -4.24 -3.07
C SER A 27 12.01 -2.80 -3.44
N LEU A 28 11.60 -1.96 -2.49
CA LEU A 28 11.31 -0.53 -2.74
C LEU A 28 12.47 0.19 -3.42
N MET A 29 13.70 0.00 -2.91
CA MET A 29 14.88 0.66 -3.47
C MET A 29 15.21 0.25 -4.91
N ASN A 30 14.72 -0.90 -5.37
CA ASN A 30 15.00 -1.43 -6.70
C ASN A 30 13.82 -1.31 -7.67
N ASP A 31 12.60 -1.18 -7.15
CA ASP A 31 11.36 -1.15 -7.91
C ASP A 31 11.21 0.13 -8.76
N SER A 32 10.73 -0.02 -10.00
CA SER A 32 10.54 1.10 -10.93
C SER A 32 9.36 1.98 -10.55
N VAL A 33 8.24 1.39 -10.12
CA VAL A 33 7.04 2.14 -9.71
C VAL A 33 7.35 2.97 -8.47
N ALA A 34 8.05 2.39 -7.48
CA ALA A 34 8.45 3.12 -6.28
C ALA A 34 9.36 4.34 -6.60
N LYS A 35 10.27 4.20 -7.58
CA LYS A 35 11.13 5.30 -8.02
C LYS A 35 10.35 6.37 -8.78
N GLU A 36 9.42 5.95 -9.64
CA GLU A 36 8.54 6.84 -10.38
C GLU A 36 7.67 7.68 -9.43
N ILE A 37 7.07 7.04 -8.41
CA ILE A 37 6.31 7.75 -7.34
C ILE A 37 7.16 8.85 -6.71
N CYS A 38 8.44 8.57 -6.41
CA CYS A 38 9.35 9.57 -5.87
C CYS A 38 9.63 10.69 -6.88
N GLU A 39 9.92 10.36 -8.13
CA GLU A 39 10.22 11.31 -9.20
C GLU A 39 9.05 12.28 -9.46
N GLU A 40 7.84 11.76 -9.67
CA GLU A 40 6.64 12.58 -9.91
C GLU A 40 6.33 13.51 -8.73
N ASN A 41 6.70 13.11 -7.52
CA ASN A 41 6.47 13.88 -6.30
C ASN A 41 7.66 14.76 -5.88
N ASN A 42 8.70 14.89 -6.72
CA ASN A 42 9.93 15.62 -6.39
C ASN A 42 10.59 15.16 -5.07
N MET A 43 10.45 13.87 -4.75
CA MET A 43 11.10 13.22 -3.63
C MET A 43 12.38 12.52 -4.09
N GLY A 44 13.45 12.66 -3.33
CA GLY A 44 14.67 11.90 -3.62
C GLY A 44 14.48 10.43 -3.29
N VAL A 45 15.20 9.53 -3.98
CA VAL A 45 15.19 8.08 -3.73
C VAL A 45 15.53 7.74 -2.26
N TRP A 46 16.24 8.62 -1.56
CA TRP A 46 16.47 8.51 -0.12
C TRP A 46 15.17 8.36 0.70
N PHE A 47 14.04 8.89 0.21
CA PHE A 47 12.74 8.78 0.84
C PHE A 47 12.32 7.31 1.00
N LEU A 48 12.56 6.49 -0.04
CA LEU A 48 12.29 5.05 -0.02
C LEU A 48 13.11 4.32 1.05
N ALA A 49 14.28 4.84 1.43
CA ALA A 49 15.08 4.30 2.53
C ALA A 49 14.58 4.77 3.91
N SER A 50 14.02 5.97 3.97
CA SER A 50 13.67 6.65 5.22
C SER A 50 12.24 6.41 5.70
N VAL A 51 11.29 6.07 4.81
CA VAL A 51 9.88 5.88 5.20
C VAL A 51 9.76 4.77 6.27
N PRO A 52 9.21 5.04 7.47
CA PRO A 52 9.07 4.02 8.49
C PRO A 52 8.02 2.98 8.09
N ILE A 53 8.35 1.70 8.26
CA ILE A 53 7.44 0.58 7.96
C ILE A 53 7.47 -0.39 9.15
N SER A 54 6.31 -0.68 9.72
CA SER A 54 6.15 -1.61 10.85
C SER A 54 5.00 -2.59 10.65
N PHE A 55 4.89 -3.58 11.54
CA PHE A 55 3.76 -4.49 11.62
C PHE A 55 3.02 -4.30 12.94
N GLU A 56 1.71 -4.07 12.88
CA GLU A 56 0.84 -3.93 14.06
C GLU A 56 -0.54 -4.55 13.78
N ASP A 57 -1.24 -4.98 14.83
CA ASP A 57 -2.61 -5.48 14.67
C ASP A 57 -3.54 -4.32 14.26
N LEU A 58 -4.12 -4.44 13.05
CA LEU A 58 -5.00 -3.46 12.44
C LEU A 58 -6.37 -4.10 12.11
N ASP A 59 -7.41 -3.27 12.09
CA ASP A 59 -8.72 -3.64 11.53
C ASP A 59 -8.73 -3.60 9.99
N VAL A 60 -7.76 -2.91 9.40
CA VAL A 60 -7.52 -2.80 7.96
C VAL A 60 -6.27 -3.58 7.53
N THR A 61 -6.01 -3.62 6.23
CA THR A 61 -4.89 -4.37 5.66
C THR A 61 -3.55 -3.66 5.87
N ALA A 62 -3.55 -2.35 5.63
CA ALA A 62 -2.45 -1.44 5.88
C ALA A 62 -3.04 -0.05 6.15
N LYS A 63 -2.24 0.86 6.70
CA LYS A 63 -2.57 2.28 6.81
C LYS A 63 -1.31 3.12 6.94
N THR A 64 -1.43 4.40 6.61
CA THR A 64 -0.38 5.39 6.82
C THR A 64 -0.86 6.47 7.78
N VAL A 65 -0.03 6.80 8.78
CA VAL A 65 -0.31 7.88 9.74
C VAL A 65 0.96 8.69 9.94
N ASN A 66 0.89 10.01 9.71
CA ASN A 66 2.03 10.91 9.79
C ASN A 66 3.29 10.40 9.04
N GLY A 67 3.11 9.86 7.82
CA GLY A 67 4.20 9.31 7.02
C GLY A 67 4.71 7.93 7.46
N ASN A 68 4.12 7.30 8.49
CA ASN A 68 4.50 5.96 8.95
C ASN A 68 3.57 4.91 8.36
N ILE A 69 4.11 3.96 7.61
CA ILE A 69 3.37 2.84 7.02
C ILE A 69 3.26 1.72 8.07
N THR A 70 2.04 1.29 8.35
CA THR A 70 1.77 0.16 9.25
C THR A 70 1.07 -0.94 8.48
N LEU A 71 1.62 -2.15 8.50
CA LEU A 71 1.07 -3.32 7.83
C LEU A 71 0.42 -4.26 8.84
N ASN A 72 -0.71 -4.88 8.46
CA ASN A 72 -1.31 -5.92 9.29
C ASN A 72 -0.48 -7.21 9.23
N PRO A 73 -0.08 -7.85 10.34
CA PRO A 73 0.65 -9.12 10.36
C PRO A 73 -0.02 -10.24 9.55
N LYS A 74 -1.36 -10.19 9.38
CA LYS A 74 -2.11 -11.14 8.54
C LYS A 74 -1.66 -11.09 7.06
N LEU A 75 -1.11 -9.98 6.58
CA LEU A 75 -0.53 -9.88 5.23
C LEU A 75 0.63 -10.84 5.01
N MET A 76 1.37 -11.23 6.06
CA MET A 76 2.47 -12.20 5.93
C MET A 76 2.00 -13.62 5.57
N LYS A 77 0.69 -13.86 5.50
CA LYS A 77 0.09 -15.10 4.98
C LYS A 77 -0.15 -15.04 3.46
N LYS A 78 0.01 -13.87 2.83
CA LYS A 78 -0.15 -13.64 1.39
C LYS A 78 1.20 -13.75 0.68
N SER A 79 1.18 -13.73 -0.65
CA SER A 79 2.40 -13.67 -1.45
C SER A 79 3.12 -12.34 -1.26
N PHE A 80 4.44 -12.33 -1.41
CA PHE A 80 5.23 -11.10 -1.25
C PHE A 80 4.82 -9.98 -2.23
N LYS A 81 4.38 -10.35 -3.44
CA LYS A 81 3.83 -9.39 -4.42
C LYS A 81 2.60 -8.66 -3.88
N ILE A 82 1.69 -9.38 -3.22
CA ILE A 82 0.51 -8.78 -2.59
C ILE A 82 0.92 -7.85 -1.43
N ILE A 83 1.91 -8.24 -0.63
CA ILE A 83 2.42 -7.37 0.44
C ILE A 83 2.96 -6.07 -0.17
N MET A 84 3.81 -6.17 -1.20
CA MET A 84 4.39 -5.00 -1.86
C MET A 84 3.35 -4.11 -2.51
N ARG A 85 2.28 -4.69 -3.09
CA ARG A 85 1.15 -3.92 -3.64
C ARG A 85 0.56 -2.96 -2.59
N TYR A 86 0.27 -3.45 -1.38
CA TYR A 86 -0.20 -2.57 -0.29
C TYR A 86 0.88 -1.59 0.15
N VAL A 87 2.16 -1.98 0.19
CA VAL A 87 3.24 -1.05 0.53
C VAL A 87 3.34 0.10 -0.48
N ILE A 88 3.14 -0.15 -1.77
CA ILE A 88 3.16 0.89 -2.82
C ILE A 88 2.02 1.90 -2.62
N HIS A 89 0.81 1.42 -2.32
CA HIS A 89 -0.32 2.29 -1.98
C HIS A 89 -0.02 3.18 -0.78
N GLU A 90 0.47 2.58 0.31
CA GLU A 90 0.82 3.33 1.52
C GLU A 90 2.03 4.26 1.34
N LEU A 91 2.94 3.96 0.40
CA LEU A 91 4.05 4.83 0.06
C LEU A 91 3.55 6.16 -0.54
N VAL A 92 2.51 6.11 -1.39
CA VAL A 92 1.87 7.31 -1.94
C VAL A 92 1.29 8.16 -0.80
N HIS A 93 0.55 7.55 0.13
CA HIS A 93 0.05 8.24 1.31
C HIS A 93 1.16 8.82 2.20
N ALA A 94 2.28 8.11 2.34
CA ALA A 94 3.40 8.61 3.12
C ALA A 94 3.99 9.90 2.51
N ILE A 95 4.06 9.98 1.19
CA ILE A 95 4.49 11.19 0.47
C ILE A 95 3.45 12.30 0.60
N GLN A 96 2.17 12.00 0.39
CA GLN A 96 1.07 12.97 0.56
C GLN A 96 1.10 13.59 1.97
N HIS A 97 1.26 12.79 3.02
CA HIS A 97 1.36 13.29 4.41
C HIS A 97 2.56 14.21 4.63
N VAL A 98 3.70 13.94 3.98
CA VAL A 98 4.89 14.80 4.07
C VAL A 98 4.68 16.12 3.34
N LYS A 99 4.05 16.09 2.16
CA LYS A 99 3.74 17.29 1.38
C LYS A 99 2.69 18.17 2.06
N ASP A 100 1.73 17.54 2.71
CA ASP A 100 0.64 18.22 3.41
C ASP A 100 0.97 18.53 4.88
N TYR A 101 2.22 18.31 5.31
CA TYR A 101 2.59 18.56 6.70
C TYR A 101 2.36 20.03 7.09
N GLY A 102 1.48 20.24 8.07
CA GLY A 102 1.11 21.57 8.56
C GLY A 102 -0.02 22.26 7.79
N THR A 103 -0.62 21.61 6.78
CA THR A 103 -1.86 22.08 6.16
C THR A 103 -3.07 21.59 6.96
N LYS A 104 -4.19 22.34 6.92
CA LYS A 104 -5.45 21.87 7.49
C LYS A 104 -6.10 20.93 6.48
N GLN A 105 -6.18 19.64 6.79
CA GLN A 105 -7.00 18.72 6.01
C GLN A 105 -8.48 19.05 6.22
N ASP A 106 -9.18 19.32 5.12
CA ASP A 106 -10.62 19.54 5.11
C ASP A 106 -11.27 18.15 5.17
N ASP A 107 -11.77 17.76 6.35
CA ASP A 107 -12.38 16.44 6.62
C ASP A 107 -13.79 16.33 5.99
N LYS A 108 -13.86 16.61 4.68
CA LYS A 108 -15.06 16.35 3.90
C LYS A 108 -15.03 14.87 3.60
N ARG A 109 -15.86 14.13 4.35
CA ARG A 109 -16.25 12.72 4.13
C ARG A 109 -16.79 12.52 2.71
N LYS A 110 -15.93 12.62 1.71
CA LYS A 110 -16.16 12.07 0.38
C LYS A 110 -16.07 10.56 0.53
N ASP A 111 -16.87 9.83 -0.25
CA ASP A 111 -16.72 8.38 -0.35
C ASP A 111 -15.25 8.04 -0.67
N TYR A 112 -14.75 6.96 -0.08
CA TYR A 112 -13.32 6.60 -0.09
C TYR A 112 -12.72 6.58 -1.51
N LEU A 113 -13.41 6.00 -2.49
CA LEU A 113 -13.00 5.96 -3.90
C LEU A 113 -13.29 7.26 -4.69
N ASN A 114 -13.70 8.34 -4.02
CA ASN A 114 -13.91 9.66 -4.61
C ASN A 114 -12.95 10.71 -4.05
N ARG A 115 -11.98 10.30 -3.23
CA ARG A 115 -10.91 11.18 -2.76
C ARG A 115 -9.72 11.08 -3.71
N GLU A 116 -9.22 12.22 -4.15
CA GLU A 116 -8.12 12.32 -5.12
C GLU A 116 -6.84 11.65 -4.61
N ASP A 117 -6.58 11.73 -3.31
CA ASP A 117 -5.42 11.10 -2.66
C ASP A 117 -5.49 9.57 -2.66
N GLU A 118 -6.67 8.99 -2.43
CA GLU A 118 -6.91 7.55 -2.53
C GLU A 118 -6.84 7.07 -3.99
N ILE A 119 -7.39 7.83 -4.93
CA ILE A 119 -7.33 7.50 -6.37
C ILE A 119 -5.88 7.43 -6.83
N GLU A 120 -5.05 8.43 -6.52
CA GLU A 120 -3.62 8.42 -6.84
C GLU A 120 -2.94 7.17 -6.26
N ALA A 121 -3.23 6.84 -4.99
CA ALA A 121 -2.66 5.66 -4.34
C ALA A 121 -3.12 4.35 -5.02
N PHE A 122 -4.37 4.26 -5.47
CA PHE A 122 -4.85 3.10 -6.24
C PHE A 122 -4.23 3.00 -7.62
N GLN A 123 -4.07 4.10 -8.35
CA GLN A 123 -3.46 4.09 -9.68
C GLN A 123 -2.05 3.48 -9.64
N TYR A 124 -1.22 3.91 -8.69
CA TYR A 124 0.10 3.34 -8.50
C TYR A 124 0.08 1.90 -7.99
N GLN A 125 -0.90 1.57 -7.15
CA GLN A 125 -1.09 0.20 -6.69
C GLN A 125 -1.39 -0.76 -7.85
N VAL A 126 -2.28 -0.35 -8.76
CA VAL A 126 -2.68 -1.14 -9.92
C VAL A 126 -1.54 -1.25 -10.92
N LYS A 127 -0.82 -0.15 -11.20
CA LYS A 127 0.40 -0.16 -12.01
C LYS A 127 1.44 -1.17 -11.51
N PHE A 128 1.69 -1.19 -10.20
CA PHE A 128 2.58 -2.19 -9.60
C PHE A 128 2.03 -3.62 -9.72
N ASP A 129 0.72 -3.80 -9.52
CA ASP A 129 0.09 -5.12 -9.63
C ASP A 129 0.16 -5.66 -11.07
N GLU A 130 -0.06 -4.80 -12.06
CA GLU A 130 0.07 -5.12 -13.48
C GLU A 130 1.51 -5.52 -13.83
N GLN A 131 2.50 -4.70 -13.44
CA GLN A 131 3.93 -4.99 -13.67
C GLN A 131 4.35 -6.34 -13.05
N THR A 132 3.78 -6.72 -11.89
CA THR A 132 4.25 -7.88 -11.14
C THR A 132 3.40 -9.13 -11.28
N ARG A 133 2.11 -9.00 -11.61
CA ARG A 133 1.12 -10.10 -11.71
C ARG A 133 0.41 -10.15 -13.05
N GLY A 134 0.61 -9.18 -13.93
CA GLY A 134 0.02 -9.09 -15.27
C GLY A 134 -1.30 -8.32 -15.27
N GLU A 135 -1.64 -7.78 -16.45
CA GLU A 135 -2.85 -6.99 -16.74
C GLU A 135 -4.13 -7.66 -16.24
N ASP A 136 -4.38 -8.93 -16.61
CA ASP A 136 -5.56 -9.69 -16.16
C ASP A 136 -5.75 -9.67 -14.63
N LYS A 137 -4.64 -9.71 -13.88
CA LYS A 137 -4.67 -9.74 -12.40
C LYS A 137 -4.83 -8.37 -11.78
N ALA A 138 -4.38 -7.33 -12.48
CA ALA A 138 -4.62 -5.95 -12.10
C ALA A 138 -6.09 -5.59 -12.34
N GLU A 139 -6.65 -5.97 -13.49
CA GLU A 139 -8.06 -5.78 -13.81
C GLU A 139 -9.00 -6.52 -12.84
N GLU A 140 -8.74 -7.81 -12.58
CA GLU A 140 -9.50 -8.60 -11.60
C GLU A 140 -9.48 -7.94 -10.21
N TYR A 141 -8.35 -7.31 -9.85
CA TYR A 141 -8.24 -6.58 -8.60
C TYR A 141 -9.10 -5.31 -8.60
N VAL A 142 -9.08 -4.52 -9.68
CA VAL A 142 -9.89 -3.30 -9.78
C VAL A 142 -11.38 -3.65 -9.77
N ASP A 143 -11.82 -4.66 -10.52
CA ASP A 143 -13.22 -5.08 -10.51
C ASP A 143 -13.68 -5.48 -9.10
N GLY A 144 -12.87 -6.27 -8.38
CA GLY A 144 -13.14 -6.64 -6.99
C GLY A 144 -13.11 -5.46 -6.01
N LEU A 145 -12.30 -4.43 -6.27
CA LEU A 145 -12.27 -3.19 -5.49
C LEU A 145 -13.57 -2.40 -5.68
N LEU A 146 -14.03 -2.24 -6.92
CA LEU A 146 -15.28 -1.53 -7.22
C LEU A 146 -16.50 -2.25 -6.64
N ASP A 147 -16.51 -3.58 -6.68
CA ASP A 147 -17.54 -4.40 -6.05
C ASP A 147 -17.54 -4.25 -4.53
N PHE A 148 -16.35 -4.26 -3.89
CA PHE A 148 -16.23 -4.12 -2.44
C PHE A 148 -16.73 -2.77 -1.91
N HIS A 149 -16.63 -1.72 -2.73
CA HIS A 149 -17.10 -0.38 -2.41
C HIS A 149 -18.52 -0.09 -2.92
N ASP A 150 -19.27 -1.11 -3.38
CA ASP A 150 -20.65 -0.99 -3.86
C ASP A 150 -20.84 0.11 -4.93
N ILE A 151 -19.86 0.29 -5.82
CA ILE A 151 -19.94 1.29 -6.89
C ILE A 151 -21.10 0.93 -7.84
N PRO A 152 -22.03 1.86 -8.13
CA PRO A 152 -23.14 1.62 -9.06
C PRO A 152 -22.66 1.14 -10.43
N SER A 153 -23.33 0.14 -11.00
CA SER A 153 -22.91 -0.49 -12.27
C SER A 153 -22.76 0.50 -13.44
N ASP A 154 -23.55 1.57 -13.46
CA ASP A 154 -23.47 2.65 -14.45
C ASP A 154 -22.24 3.54 -14.28
N GLN A 155 -21.60 3.55 -13.11
CA GLN A 155 -20.38 4.31 -12.79
C GLN A 155 -19.12 3.46 -12.80
N LYS A 156 -19.23 2.12 -12.76
CA LYS A 156 -18.07 1.22 -12.67
C LYS A 156 -17.07 1.39 -13.80
N ARG A 157 -17.54 1.60 -15.03
CA ARG A 157 -16.64 1.78 -16.18
C ARG A 157 -15.77 3.02 -16.01
N ASP A 158 -16.39 4.17 -15.77
CA ASP A 158 -15.69 5.44 -15.66
C ASP A 158 -14.74 5.44 -14.44
N LYS A 159 -15.15 4.80 -13.33
CA LYS A 159 -14.28 4.63 -12.15
C LYS A 159 -13.13 3.65 -12.38
N LYS A 160 -13.34 2.58 -13.15
CA LYS A 160 -12.28 1.64 -13.57
C LYS A 160 -11.24 2.37 -14.42
N GLU A 161 -11.68 3.15 -15.41
CA GLU A 161 -10.81 3.98 -16.25
C GLU A 161 -9.98 4.96 -15.41
N GLU A 162 -10.59 5.63 -14.42
CA GLU A 162 -9.89 6.54 -13.50
C GLU A 162 -8.82 5.81 -12.67
N ILE A 163 -9.14 4.64 -12.10
CA ILE A 163 -8.19 3.86 -11.28
C ILE A 163 -7.08 3.24 -12.13
N MET A 164 -7.34 2.96 -13.40
CA MET A 164 -6.38 2.36 -14.33
C MET A 164 -5.58 3.38 -15.15
N GLU A 165 -5.71 4.68 -14.91
CA GLU A 165 -5.09 5.74 -15.73
C GLU A 165 -3.56 5.62 -15.86
N LYS A 166 -2.88 5.01 -14.89
CA LYS A 166 -1.41 4.84 -14.88
C LYS A 166 -0.92 3.50 -15.45
N VAL A 167 -1.83 2.66 -15.93
CA VAL A 167 -1.59 1.37 -16.62
C VAL A 167 -1.55 1.57 -18.12
#